data_AF-K2ASV7-F1
#
_entry.id   AF-K2ASV7-F1
#
_cell.length_a   1.000
_cell.length_b   1.000
_cell.length_c   1.000
_cell.angle_alpha   90.00
_cell.angle_beta   90.00
_cell.angle_gamma   90.00
#
_symmetry.space_group_name_H-M   'P 1'
#
loop_
_entity.id
_entity.type
_entity.pdbx_description
1 polymer ?
#
loop_
_entity_poly.entity_id
_entity_poly.type
_entity_poly.pdbx_seq_one_letter_code
_entity_poly.pdbx_strand_id
1 'polypeptide(L)'
;AKEEIATHKGDIEGIIDEATHGLAKRTHTLAVSALNDGSTWHAGYASLFGNPGFSDLSVCRSVFGLIEETKKMHELFFERLEFESPVEVLFGEELGWRFFEPVGVVARRFNAGGKTGAIGVIGPLGFDYPYIIPTVRYFGDLIEELSV
;
A
#
# COMPACT_ATOMS: atom_id res chain seq x y z
N ALA A 1 -17.33 -27.08 3.22
CA ALA A 1 -16.74 -26.73 1.91
C ALA A 1 -16.96 -25.28 1.50
N LYS A 2 -18.13 -24.84 1.00
CA LYS A 2 -18.34 -23.40 0.64
C LYS A 2 -18.31 -22.46 1.85
N GLU A 3 -18.88 -22.86 2.99
CA GLU A 3 -18.91 -22.03 4.20
C GLU A 3 -17.53 -21.89 4.86
N GLU A 4 -16.75 -22.97 4.97
CA GLU A 4 -15.38 -22.92 5.53
C GLU A 4 -14.43 -22.02 4.72
N ILE A 5 -14.52 -22.03 3.39
CA ILE A 5 -13.70 -21.17 2.51
C ILE A 5 -14.09 -19.69 2.69
N ALA A 6 -15.37 -19.39 2.88
CA ALA A 6 -15.83 -18.02 3.09
C ALA A 6 -15.37 -17.46 4.45
N THR A 7 -15.31 -18.29 5.50
CA THR A 7 -14.81 -17.88 6.82
C THR A 7 -13.31 -17.58 6.80
N HIS A 8 -12.48 -18.45 6.21
CA HIS A 8 -11.04 -18.21 6.10
C HIS A 8 -10.72 -16.97 5.24
N LYS A 9 -11.48 -16.77 4.15
CA LYS A 9 -11.35 -15.57 3.34
C LYS A 9 -11.69 -14.30 4.14
N GLY A 10 -12.73 -14.34 4.97
CA GLY A 10 -13.11 -13.21 5.83
C GLY A 10 -12.04 -12.87 6.88
N ASP A 11 -11.32 -13.87 7.39
CA ASP A 11 -10.24 -13.69 8.36
C ASP A 11 -9.03 -12.99 7.72
N ILE A 12 -8.63 -13.43 6.52
CA ILE A 12 -7.52 -12.83 5.76
C ILE A 12 -7.82 -11.37 5.40
N GLU A 13 -9.02 -11.08 4.89
CA GLU A 13 -9.38 -9.70 4.54
C GLU A 13 -9.38 -8.78 5.78
N GLY A 14 -9.78 -9.30 6.95
CA GLY A 14 -9.68 -8.60 8.23
C GLY A 14 -8.24 -8.33 8.67
N ILE A 15 -7.35 -9.32 8.56
CA ILE A 15 -5.92 -9.18 8.88
C ILE A 15 -5.29 -8.08 8.01
N ILE A 16 -5.57 -8.08 6.70
CA ILE A 16 -5.00 -7.10 5.77
C ILE A 16 -5.54 -5.70 6.08
N ASP A 17 -6.83 -5.57 6.40
CA ASP A 17 -7.42 -4.28 6.78
C ASP A 17 -6.78 -3.73 8.07
N GLU A 18 -6.65 -4.56 9.10
CA GLU A 18 -6.03 -4.17 10.37
C GLU A 18 -4.55 -3.82 10.19
N ALA A 19 -3.81 -4.61 9.41
CA ALA A 19 -2.42 -4.33 9.08
C ALA A 19 -2.27 -3.00 8.31
N THR A 20 -3.17 -2.71 7.38
CA THR A 20 -3.17 -1.45 6.61
C THR A 20 -3.42 -0.25 7.53
N HIS A 21 -4.39 -0.34 8.43
CA HIS A 21 -4.65 0.70 9.43
C HIS A 21 -3.49 0.86 10.43
N GLY A 22 -2.92 -0.26 10.89
CA GLY A 22 -1.76 -0.28 11.77
C GLY A 22 -0.54 0.37 11.13
N LEU A 23 -0.29 0.09 9.84
CA LEU A 23 0.78 0.68 9.07
C LEU A 23 0.61 2.20 9.00
N ALA A 24 -0.56 2.67 8.55
CA ALA A 24 -0.87 4.11 8.46
C ALA A 24 -0.65 4.84 9.79
N LYS A 25 -1.12 4.24 10.90
CA LYS A 25 -0.96 4.81 12.24
C LYS A 25 0.50 4.88 12.68
N ARG A 26 1.30 3.87 12.32
CA ARG A 26 2.71 3.79 12.74
C ARG A 26 3.61 4.69 11.91
N THR A 27 3.34 4.82 10.61
CA THR A 27 4.13 5.65 9.69
C THR A 27 3.67 7.09 9.63
N HIS A 28 2.43 7.40 10.04
CA HIS A 28 1.78 8.69 9.80
C HIS A 28 1.77 9.05 8.32
N THR A 29 1.42 8.08 7.47
CA THR A 29 1.32 8.24 6.01
C THR A 29 0.00 7.63 5.53
N LEU A 30 -0.32 7.84 4.25
CA LEU A 30 -1.36 7.05 3.59
C LEU A 30 -0.80 5.64 3.40
N ALA A 31 -1.41 4.64 4.04
CA ALA A 31 -1.12 3.24 3.80
C ALA A 31 -2.12 2.65 2.83
N VAL A 32 -1.64 1.72 2.01
CA VAL A 32 -2.41 1.06 0.96
C VAL A 32 -2.02 -0.40 0.89
N SER A 33 -2.98 -1.27 0.57
CA SER A 33 -2.73 -2.67 0.27
C SER A 33 -3.66 -3.16 -0.83
N ALA A 34 -3.24 -4.22 -1.52
CA ALA A 34 -4.04 -4.88 -2.54
C ALA A 34 -3.75 -6.38 -2.61
N LEU A 35 -4.75 -7.15 -3.01
CA LEU A 35 -4.61 -8.54 -3.44
C LEU A 35 -4.71 -8.63 -4.97
N ASN A 36 -4.09 -9.66 -5.53
CA ASN A 36 -4.12 -9.95 -6.96
C ASN A 36 -5.52 -10.32 -7.50
N ASP A 37 -6.55 -10.41 -6.67
CA ASP A 37 -7.95 -10.63 -7.07
C ASP A 37 -8.79 -9.34 -7.20
N GLY A 38 -8.19 -8.18 -6.93
CA GLY A 38 -8.84 -6.88 -7.04
C GLY A 38 -9.22 -6.24 -5.70
N SER A 39 -9.12 -6.96 -4.58
CA SER A 39 -9.39 -6.34 -3.27
C SER A 39 -8.31 -5.31 -2.92
N THR A 40 -8.72 -4.16 -2.39
CA THR A 40 -7.84 -3.06 -2.00
C THR A 40 -8.26 -2.45 -0.67
N TRP A 41 -7.30 -2.06 0.16
CA TRP A 41 -7.51 -1.36 1.43
C TRP A 41 -6.63 -0.13 1.52
N HIS A 42 -7.07 0.85 2.31
CA HIS A 42 -6.40 2.13 2.42
C HIS A 42 -6.77 2.82 3.73
N ALA A 43 -5.78 3.46 4.37
CA ALA A 43 -5.94 4.15 5.64
C ALA A 43 -4.97 5.34 5.76
N GLY A 44 -5.29 6.31 6.62
CA GLY A 44 -4.37 7.42 6.91
C GLY A 44 -4.43 8.60 5.92
N TYR A 45 -5.57 8.83 5.26
CA TYR A 45 -5.76 9.94 4.31
C TYR A 45 -5.36 11.31 4.85
N ALA A 46 -5.67 11.57 6.13
CA ALA A 46 -5.40 12.85 6.78
C ALA A 46 -3.91 13.20 6.81
N SER A 47 -3.04 12.19 6.80
CA SER A 47 -1.58 12.34 6.85
C SER A 47 -1.02 13.12 5.65
N LEU A 48 -1.69 13.07 4.49
CA LEU A 48 -1.26 13.80 3.30
C LEU A 48 -1.31 15.32 3.51
N PHE A 49 -2.31 15.83 4.22
CA PHE A 49 -2.52 17.28 4.40
C PHE A 49 -1.51 17.94 5.35
N GLY A 50 -0.67 17.15 6.04
CA GLY A 50 0.41 17.66 6.88
C GLY A 50 1.72 17.90 6.13
N ASN A 51 1.81 17.54 4.85
CA ASN A 51 3.08 17.53 4.12
C ASN A 51 3.15 18.57 2.98
N PRO A 52 4.26 19.33 2.84
CA PRO A 52 4.44 20.28 1.74
C PRO A 52 4.32 19.67 0.34
N GLY A 53 4.70 18.40 0.14
CA GLY A 53 4.57 17.71 -1.15
C GLY A 53 3.11 17.52 -1.61
N PHE A 54 2.16 17.70 -0.71
CA PHE A 54 0.72 17.54 -0.96
C PHE A 54 -0.06 18.86 -0.80
N SER A 55 0.63 20.01 -0.79
CA SER A 55 -0.05 21.31 -0.77
C SER A 55 -0.78 21.62 -2.08
N ASP A 56 -0.39 20.98 -3.19
CA ASP A 56 -1.09 21.08 -4.47
C ASP A 56 -2.30 20.15 -4.48
N LEU A 57 -3.50 20.74 -4.65
CA LEU A 57 -4.76 20.01 -4.74
C LEU A 57 -4.79 19.03 -5.92
N SER A 58 -4.02 19.29 -6.98
CA SER A 58 -3.90 18.41 -8.15
C SER A 58 -3.18 17.11 -7.80
N VAL A 59 -2.10 17.20 -7.00
CA VAL A 59 -1.38 16.02 -6.46
C VAL A 59 -2.31 15.22 -5.57
N CYS A 60 -3.00 15.88 -4.63
CA CYS A 60 -3.99 15.23 -3.78
C CYS A 60 -5.04 14.49 -4.62
N ARG A 61 -5.66 15.16 -5.59
CA ARG A 61 -6.68 14.59 -6.47
C ARG A 61 -6.15 13.37 -7.24
N SER A 62 -4.93 13.44 -7.75
CA SER A 62 -4.28 12.32 -8.43
C SER A 62 -4.06 11.13 -7.52
N VAL A 63 -3.60 11.34 -6.28
CA VAL A 63 -3.39 10.26 -5.31
C VAL A 63 -4.71 9.67 -4.81
N PHE A 64 -5.74 10.49 -4.54
CA PHE A 64 -7.07 9.98 -4.23
C PHE A 64 -7.67 9.19 -5.41
N GLY A 65 -7.50 9.68 -6.64
CA GLY A 65 -7.94 8.96 -7.83
C GLY A 65 -7.19 7.66 -8.09
N LEU A 66 -5.94 7.52 -7.63
CA LEU A 66 -5.22 6.25 -7.64
C LEU A 66 -5.87 5.24 -6.70
N ILE A 67 -6.09 5.62 -5.43
CA ILE A 67 -6.59 4.68 -4.41
C ILE A 67 -8.08 4.34 -4.56
N GLU A 68 -8.86 5.18 -5.24
CA GLU A 68 -10.27 4.88 -5.61
C GLU A 68 -10.37 3.91 -6.81
N GLU A 69 -9.32 3.80 -7.62
CA GLU A 69 -9.35 3.01 -8.86
C GLU A 69 -8.57 1.70 -8.68
N THR A 70 -9.29 0.62 -8.42
CA THR A 70 -8.72 -0.74 -8.24
C THR A 70 -7.72 -1.11 -9.33
N LYS A 71 -7.99 -0.74 -10.60
CA LYS A 71 -7.09 -1.02 -11.73
C LYS A 71 -5.74 -0.34 -11.60
N LYS A 72 -5.71 0.93 -11.15
CA LYS A 72 -4.45 1.66 -10.96
C LYS A 72 -3.67 1.16 -9.75
N MET A 73 -4.37 0.79 -8.67
CA MET A 73 -3.74 0.11 -7.53
C MET A 73 -3.10 -1.21 -7.94
N HIS A 74 -3.78 -1.96 -8.81
CA HIS A 74 -3.25 -3.17 -9.42
C HIS A 74 -2.03 -2.90 -10.30
N GLU A 75 -2.13 -1.94 -11.21
CA GLU A 75 -1.03 -1.51 -12.07
C GLU A 75 0.20 -1.14 -11.21
N LEU A 76 0.01 -0.33 -10.17
CA LEU A 76 1.07 0.08 -9.25
C LEU A 76 1.79 -1.12 -8.62
N PHE A 77 1.05 -2.04 -8.00
CA PHE A 77 1.63 -3.12 -7.20
C PHE A 77 2.09 -4.35 -7.99
N PHE A 78 1.42 -4.66 -9.10
CA PHE A 78 1.64 -5.90 -9.83
C PHE A 78 2.30 -5.70 -11.19
N GLU A 79 2.32 -4.47 -11.73
CA GLU A 79 2.94 -4.17 -13.03
C GLU A 79 4.12 -3.20 -12.94
N ARG A 80 4.06 -2.18 -12.07
CA ARG A 80 5.09 -1.13 -11.97
C ARG A 80 6.16 -1.41 -10.93
N LEU A 81 5.78 -1.99 -9.79
CA LEU A 81 6.74 -2.32 -8.73
C LEU A 81 7.44 -3.64 -9.06
N GLU A 82 8.74 -3.53 -9.36
CA GLU A 82 9.65 -4.65 -9.57
C GLU A 82 10.28 -5.05 -8.23
N PHE A 83 9.73 -6.08 -7.57
CA PHE A 83 10.22 -6.55 -6.26
C PHE A 83 11.49 -7.39 -6.38
N GLU A 84 12.62 -6.74 -6.66
CA GLU A 84 13.95 -7.33 -6.61
C GLU A 84 14.50 -7.38 -5.16
N SER A 85 13.93 -6.57 -4.27
CA SER A 85 14.21 -6.48 -2.85
C SER A 85 12.96 -6.81 -2.00
N PRO A 86 13.14 -7.14 -0.70
CA PRO A 86 12.00 -7.38 0.20
C PRO A 86 11.06 -6.18 0.36
N VAL A 87 11.56 -4.97 0.11
CA VAL A 87 10.81 -3.72 0.08
C VAL A 87 11.31 -2.93 -1.11
N GLU A 88 10.38 -2.41 -1.90
CA GLU A 88 10.66 -1.56 -3.04
C GLU A 88 10.30 -0.12 -2.76
N VAL A 89 11.09 0.78 -3.35
CA VAL A 89 10.85 2.21 -3.35
C VAL A 89 10.66 2.62 -4.79
N LEU A 90 9.55 3.28 -5.08
CA LEU A 90 9.23 3.79 -6.39
C LEU A 90 8.96 5.28 -6.29
N PHE A 91 9.58 6.04 -7.20
CA PHE A 91 9.42 7.47 -7.29
C PHE A 91 8.35 7.78 -8.33
N GLY A 92 7.39 8.66 -8.02
CA GLY A 92 6.22 8.85 -8.86
C GLY A 92 6.52 9.43 -10.25
N GLU A 93 7.70 10.05 -10.44
CA GLU A 93 8.20 10.42 -11.76
C GLU A 93 8.44 9.20 -12.68
N GLU A 94 8.75 8.02 -12.11
CA GLU A 94 8.96 6.76 -12.83
C GLU A 94 7.64 6.16 -13.35
N LEU A 95 6.49 6.55 -12.77
CA LEU A 95 5.18 6.09 -13.23
C LEU A 95 4.74 6.75 -14.53
N GLY A 96 5.26 7.96 -14.81
CA GLY A 96 4.79 8.81 -15.90
C GLY A 96 3.35 9.31 -15.71
N TRP A 97 2.81 9.21 -14.49
CA TRP A 97 1.47 9.68 -14.16
C TRP A 97 1.47 11.17 -13.84
N ARG A 98 0.41 11.86 -14.26
CA ARG A 98 0.30 13.31 -14.09
C ARG A 98 0.17 13.67 -12.61
N PHE A 99 0.98 14.63 -12.16
CA PHE A 99 1.04 15.12 -10.77
C PHE A 99 1.62 14.10 -9.77
N PHE A 100 2.35 13.08 -10.24
CA PHE A 100 3.03 12.12 -9.37
C PHE A 100 4.51 12.46 -9.14
N GLU A 101 5.08 13.49 -9.78
CA GLU A 101 6.48 13.86 -9.53
C GLU A 101 6.83 14.02 -8.03
N PRO A 102 6.00 14.63 -7.16
CA PRO A 102 6.32 14.76 -5.73
C PRO A 102 5.90 13.55 -4.87
N VAL A 103 5.40 12.48 -5.47
CA VAL A 103 4.85 11.30 -4.77
C VAL A 103 5.89 10.19 -4.71
N GLY A 104 6.13 9.65 -3.53
CA GLY A 104 6.89 8.43 -3.31
C GLY A 104 5.99 7.28 -2.89
N VAL A 105 6.37 6.06 -3.28
CA VAL A 105 5.72 4.81 -2.87
C VAL A 105 6.78 3.91 -2.24
N VAL A 106 6.49 3.36 -1.06
CA VAL A 106 7.33 2.31 -0.44
C VAL A 106 6.44 1.12 -0.15
N ALA A 107 6.75 -0.03 -0.74
CA ALA A 107 5.86 -1.19 -0.71
C ALA A 107 6.62 -2.50 -0.58
N ARG A 108 5.90 -3.55 -0.20
CA ARG A 108 6.38 -4.94 -0.15
C ARG A 108 5.28 -5.87 -0.67
N ARG A 109 5.67 -6.96 -1.35
CA ARG A 109 4.78 -8.11 -1.59
C ARG A 109 4.69 -9.05 -0.40
N PHE A 110 3.52 -9.64 -0.22
CA PHE A 110 3.23 -10.67 0.77
C PHE A 110 2.36 -11.77 0.15
N ASN A 111 2.28 -12.92 0.80
CA ASN A 111 1.35 -14.00 0.47
C ASN A 111 0.37 -14.24 1.63
N ALA A 112 -0.93 -14.35 1.31
CA ALA A 112 -1.97 -14.59 2.29
C ALA A 112 -3.02 -15.55 1.73
N GLY A 113 -3.23 -16.70 2.39
CA GLY A 113 -4.19 -17.73 1.94
C GLY A 113 -4.04 -18.15 0.48
N GLY A 114 -2.81 -18.30 0.00
CA GLY A 114 -2.52 -18.68 -1.39
C GLY A 114 -2.70 -17.58 -2.43
N LYS A 115 -2.97 -16.33 -2.02
CA LYS A 115 -3.00 -15.15 -2.89
C LYS A 115 -1.76 -14.31 -2.69
N THR A 116 -1.32 -13.64 -3.76
CA THR A 116 -0.27 -12.63 -3.68
C THR A 116 -0.91 -11.28 -3.45
N GLY A 117 -0.35 -10.54 -2.50
CA GLY A 117 -0.73 -9.17 -2.20
C GLY A 117 0.47 -8.26 -2.11
N ALA A 118 0.20 -6.97 -1.96
CA ALA A 118 1.18 -5.96 -1.65
C ALA A 118 0.63 -5.01 -0.59
N ILE A 119 1.50 -4.54 0.29
CA ILE A 119 1.22 -3.52 1.29
C ILE A 119 2.31 -2.45 1.23
N GLY A 120 1.94 -1.19 1.39
CA GLY A 120 2.87 -0.09 1.31
C GLY A 120 2.29 1.23 1.78
N VAL A 121 3.08 2.28 1.58
CA VAL A 121 2.73 3.64 1.90
C VAL A 121 2.92 4.54 0.68
N ILE A 122 2.04 5.53 0.55
CA ILE A 122 2.09 6.60 -0.42
C ILE A 122 2.27 7.91 0.35
N GLY A 123 3.17 8.77 -0.14
CA GLY A 123 3.53 9.98 0.58
C GLY A 123 4.56 10.80 -0.19
N PRO A 124 5.27 11.73 0.49
CA PRO A 124 6.24 12.59 -0.16
C PRO A 124 7.52 11.83 -0.50
N LEU A 125 8.29 12.33 -1.46
CA LEU A 125 9.63 11.79 -1.75
C LEU A 125 10.57 11.80 -0.52
N GLY A 126 10.40 12.76 0.39
CA GLY A 126 11.21 12.92 1.58
C GLY A 126 10.81 12.00 2.74
N PHE A 127 10.50 10.73 2.49
CA PHE A 127 10.23 9.78 3.57
C PHE A 127 11.43 9.67 4.52
N ASP A 128 11.15 9.40 5.80
CA ASP A 128 12.17 8.87 6.73
C ASP A 128 12.42 7.40 6.38
N TYR A 129 13.18 7.15 5.30
CA TYR A 129 13.43 5.80 4.77
C TYR A 129 13.98 4.81 5.81
N PRO A 130 14.94 5.18 6.68
CA PRO A 130 15.39 4.33 7.77
C PRO A 130 14.27 3.84 8.71
N TYR A 131 13.18 4.59 8.84
CA TYR A 131 12.01 4.20 9.63
C TYR A 131 10.92 3.51 8.79
N ILE A 132 10.61 4.03 7.60
CA ILE A 132 9.52 3.55 6.75
C ILE A 132 9.80 2.14 6.22
N ILE A 133 10.98 1.90 5.66
CA ILE A 133 11.34 0.61 5.04
C ILE A 133 11.19 -0.57 6.03
N PRO A 134 11.81 -0.56 7.23
CA PRO A 134 11.63 -1.66 8.17
C PRO A 134 10.20 -1.78 8.70
N THR A 135 9.46 -0.68 8.78
CA THR A 135 8.05 -0.70 9.21
C THR A 135 7.16 -1.38 8.16
N VAL A 136 7.29 -1.01 6.88
CA VAL A 136 6.56 -1.65 5.78
C VAL A 136 6.92 -3.14 5.70
N ARG A 137 8.21 -3.48 5.85
CA ARG A 137 8.65 -4.89 5.90
C ARG A 137 7.94 -5.65 7.01
N TYR A 138 7.96 -5.12 8.24
CA TYR A 138 7.33 -5.74 9.41
C TYR A 138 5.84 -6.02 9.19
N PHE A 139 5.09 -5.08 8.63
CA PHE A 139 3.66 -5.30 8.38
C PHE A 139 3.41 -6.32 7.28
N GLY A 140 4.26 -6.38 6.25
CA GLY A 140 4.22 -7.47 5.28
C GLY A 140 4.47 -8.84 5.92
N ASP A 141 5.49 -8.96 6.77
CA ASP A 141 5.79 -10.21 7.51
C ASP A 141 4.61 -10.63 8.41
N LEU A 142 4.02 -9.65 9.10
CA LEU A 142 2.90 -9.88 10.01
C LEU A 142 1.68 -10.45 9.28
N ILE A 143 1.37 -9.95 8.08
CA ILE A 143 0.27 -10.50 7.26
C ILE A 143 0.58 -11.95 6.88
N GLU A 144 1.80 -12.26 6.45
CA GLU A 144 2.18 -13.63 6.07
C GLU A 144 2.10 -14.59 7.25
N GLU A 145 2.55 -14.17 8.44
CA GLU A 145 2.51 -14.99 9.66
C GLU A 145 1.08 -15.29 10.14
N LEU A 146 0.17 -14.33 10.02
CA LEU A 146 -1.22 -14.46 10.49
C LEU A 146 -2.14 -15.10 9.45
N SER A 147 -1.71 -15.20 8.19
CA SER A 147 -2.52 -15.71 7.07
C SER A 147 -2.14 -17.14 6.63
N VAL A 148 -1.40 -17.86 7.47
CA VAL A 148 -0.97 -19.26 7.27
C VAL A 148 -2.13 -20.24 7.37
#